data_AF-A0A2S5N5L9-F1
#
_entry.id   AF-A0A2S5N5L9-F1
#
_cell.length_a   1.000
_cell.length_b   1.000
_cell.length_c   1.000
_cell.angle_alpha   90.00
_cell.angle_beta   90.00
_cell.angle_gamma   90.00
#
_symmetry.space_group_name_H-M   'P 1'
#
loop_
_entity.id
_entity.type
_entity.pdbx_description
1 polymer ?
#
loop_
_entity_poly.entity_id
_entity_poly.type
_entity_poly.pdbx_seq_one_letter_code
_entity_poly.pdbx_strand_id
1 'polypeptide(L)' 'MALVSLRQLLDHAAEYDYGIPAFNVNNMEQVHAIMQAADATNSPVILQASA' A
#
# COMPACT_ATOMS: atom_id res chain seq x y z
N MET A 1 10.84 4.50 -5.77
CA MET A 1 10.62 3.71 -4.54
C MET A 1 10.86 2.24 -4.84
N ALA A 2 11.41 1.50 -3.88
CA ALA A 2 11.54 0.05 -3.98
C ALA A 2 10.32 -0.64 -3.38
N LEU A 3 9.99 -1.84 -3.88
CA LEU A 3 9.05 -2.72 -3.18
C LEU A 3 9.64 -3.14 -1.84
N VAL A 4 8.80 -3.18 -0.81
CA VAL A 4 9.18 -3.62 0.54
C VAL A 4 8.44 -4.90 0.90
N SER A 5 8.97 -5.64 1.87
CA SER A 5 8.31 -6.87 2.33
C SER A 5 7.03 -6.54 3.09
N LEU A 6 5.98 -7.36 2.91
CA LEU A 6 4.73 -7.22 3.64
C LEU A 6 4.95 -7.31 5.16
N ARG A 7 5.83 -8.20 5.60
CA ARG A 7 6.14 -8.37 7.02
C ARG A 7 6.71 -7.09 7.64
N GLN A 8 7.71 -6.48 7.01
CA GLN A 8 8.28 -5.22 7.50
C GLN A 8 7.21 -4.13 7.63
N LEU A 9 6.30 -4.07 6.65
CA LEU A 9 5.22 -3.09 6.63
C LEU A 9 4.21 -3.31 7.78
N LEU A 10 3.80 -4.55 8.01
CA LEU A 10 2.84 -4.92 9.05
C LEU A 10 3.44 -4.88 10.46
N ASP A 11 4.72 -5.25 10.61
CA ASP A 11 5.44 -5.13 11.89
C ASP A 11 5.48 -3.67 12.33
N HIS A 12 5.78 -2.74 11.41
CA HIS A 12 5.73 -1.30 11.68
C HIS A 12 4.30 -0.83 11.98
N ALA A 13 3.29 -1.29 11.24
CA ALA A 13 1.89 -0.94 11.51
C ALA A 13 1.45 -1.33 12.93
N ALA A 14 1.86 -2.52 13.38
CA ALA A 14 1.57 -3.03 14.71
C ALA A 14 2.32 -2.28 15.82
N GLU A 15 3.58 -1.88 15.59
CA GLU A 15 4.37 -1.11 16.55
C GLU A 15 3.79 0.29 16.81
N TYR A 16 3.23 0.93 15.77
CA TYR A 16 2.73 2.30 15.83
C TYR A 16 1.19 2.40 15.84
N ASP A 17 0.50 1.28 16.09
CA ASP A 17 -0.96 1.17 16.25
C ASP A 17 -1.78 1.83 15.11
N TYR A 18 -1.43 1.53 13.86
CA TYR A 18 -2.18 1.99 12.69
C TYR A 18 -2.46 0.88 11.68
N GLY A 19 -3.46 1.11 10.82
CA GLY A 19 -3.84 0.18 9.76
C GLY A 19 -3.25 0.57 8.41
N ILE A 20 -3.03 -0.43 7.54
CA ILE A 20 -2.56 -0.21 6.18
C ILE A 20 -3.61 -0.73 5.19
N PRO A 21 -4.11 0.11 4.27
CA PRO A 21 -5.09 -0.32 3.31
C PRO A 21 -4.44 -1.23 2.25
N ALA A 22 -5.15 -2.30 1.91
CA ALA A 22 -4.79 -3.21 0.84
C ALA A 22 -5.81 -3.10 -0.29
N PHE A 23 -5.38 -2.53 -1.42
CA PHE A 23 -6.24 -2.26 -2.56
C PHE A 23 -6.00 -3.26 -3.67
N ASN A 24 -7.08 -3.85 -4.19
CA ASN A 24 -7.00 -4.66 -5.40
C ASN A 24 -6.83 -3.76 -6.62
N VAL A 25 -5.96 -4.15 -7.55
CA VAL A 25 -5.72 -3.45 -8.81
C VAL A 25 -5.94 -4.37 -10.00
N ASN A 26 -6.59 -3.85 -11.03
CA ASN A 26 -6.97 -4.57 -12.24
C ASN A 26 -6.56 -3.85 -13.53
N ASN A 27 -6.09 -2.61 -13.43
CA ASN A 27 -5.61 -1.80 -14.55
C ASN A 27 -4.64 -0.71 -14.08
N MET A 28 -4.07 0.02 -15.04
CA MET A 28 -3.06 1.06 -14.78
C MET A 28 -3.65 2.29 -14.09
N GLU A 29 -4.87 2.66 -14.43
CA GLU A 29 -5.56 3.82 -13.86
C GLU A 29 -5.78 3.64 -12.35
N GLN A 30 -6.12 2.42 -11.91
CA GLN A 30 -6.24 2.09 -10.49
C GLN A 30 -4.90 2.19 -9.77
N VAL A 31 -3.83 1.62 -10.36
CA VAL A 31 -2.48 1.74 -9.81
C VAL A 31 -2.11 3.22 -9.63
N HIS A 32 -2.32 4.06 -10.66
CA HIS A 32 -2.01 5.47 -10.59
C HIS A 32 -2.81 6.20 -9.51
N ALA A 33 -4.13 5.96 -9.44
CA ALA A 33 -4.99 6.59 -8.44
C ALA A 33 -4.54 6.26 -7.00
N ILE A 34 -4.23 4.99 -6.74
CA ILE A 34 -3.81 4.55 -5.41
C ILE A 34 -2.43 5.11 -5.05
N MET A 35 -1.48 5.07 -5.99
CA MET A 35 -0.14 5.60 -5.75
C MET A 35 -0.13 7.12 -5.54
N GLN A 36 -0.96 7.87 -6.27
CA GLN A 36 -1.11 9.32 -6.06
C GLN A 36 -1.72 9.64 -4.69
N ALA A 37 -2.72 8.86 -4.26
CA ALA A 37 -3.31 9.04 -2.93
C ALA A 37 -2.30 8.74 -1.82
N ALA A 38 -1.55 7.63 -1.94
CA ALA A 38 -0.51 7.24 -0.99
C ALA A 38 0.62 8.28 -0.89
N ASP A 39 1.04 8.85 -2.03
CA ASP A 39 2.03 9.92 -2.09
C ASP A 39 1.51 11.21 -1.43
N ALA A 40 0.28 11.63 -1.74
CA ALA A 40 -0.34 12.83 -1.19
C ALA A 40 -0.53 12.77 0.33
N THR A 41 -0.74 11.58 0.90
CA THR A 41 -0.91 11.38 2.35
C THR A 41 0.35 10.86 3.04
N ASN A 42 1.47 10.75 2.32
CA ASN A 42 2.71 10.14 2.80
C ASN A 42 2.47 8.82 3.56
N SER A 43 1.63 7.96 2.99
CA SER A 43 1.14 6.74 3.65
C SER A 43 1.66 5.48 2.94
N PRO A 44 1.95 4.41 3.70
CA PRO A 44 2.22 3.11 3.09
C PRO A 44 0.95 2.54 2.46
N VAL A 45 1.11 1.75 1.39
CA VAL A 45 0.00 1.10 0.70
C VAL A 45 0.38 -0.32 0.24
N ILE A 46 -0.59 -1.23 0.26
CA ILE A 46 -0.47 -2.57 -0.31
C ILE A 46 -1.28 -2.61 -1.61
N LEU A 47 -0.63 -2.86 -2.74
CA LEU A 47 -1.30 -3.17 -4.00
C LEU A 47 -1.41 -4.69 -4.15
N GLN A 48 -2.62 -5.19 -4.37
CA GLN A 48 -2.93 -6.61 -4.49
C GLN A 48 -3.49 -6.91 -5.88
N ALA A 49 -3.10 -8.04 -6.44
CA ALA A 49 -3.76 -8.61 -7.61
C ALA A 49 -4.40 -9.93 -7.17
N SER A 50 -5.67 -10.13 -7.51
CA SER A 50 -6.31 -11.43 -7.37
C SER A 50 -5.80 -12.40 -8.44
N ALA A 51 -5.81 -13.69 -8.12
CA ALA A 51 -5.55 -14.77 -9.07
C ALA A 51 -6.76 -15.01 -9.99
#